data_AF-A0A1T5B711-F1
#
_entry.id   AF-A0A1T5B711-F1
#
_cell.length_a   1.000
_cell.length_b   1.000
_cell.length_c   1.000
_cell.angle_alpha   90.00
_cell.angle_beta   90.00
_cell.angle_gamma   90.00
#
_symmetry.space_group_name_H-M   'P 1'
#
loop_
_entity.id
_entity.type
_entity.pdbx_description
1 polymer ?
#
loop_
_entity_poly.entity_id
_entity_poly.type
_entity_poly.pdbx_seq_one_letter_code
_entity_poly.pdbx_strand_id
1 'polypeptide(L)'
;MASINVLLMDRGYLYVGLYPITTADRLANSNYANYQQLVKAEKMRFSNGESSLFLINSRENKALEARQKLIDLKAKYFQNCLRPSMKCRIAD
;
A
#
# COMPACT_ATOMS: atom_id res chain seq x y z
N MET A 1 -15.94 1.18 -16.31
CA MET A 1 -15.99 2.65 -16.47
C MET A 1 -17.13 3.16 -15.60
N ALA A 2 -16.79 4.01 -14.63
CA ALA A 2 -17.61 4.96 -13.88
C ALA A 2 -19.11 4.62 -13.65
N SER A 3 -19.47 4.17 -12.44
CA SER A 3 -20.78 4.42 -11.83
C SER A 3 -20.81 3.91 -10.39
N ILE A 4 -20.29 4.69 -9.44
CA ILE A 4 -20.85 4.86 -8.08
C ILE A 4 -20.40 6.27 -7.68
N ASN A 5 -21.09 7.29 -8.22
CA ASN A 5 -20.91 8.68 -7.82
C ASN A 5 -22.26 9.37 -7.56
N VAL A 6 -23.31 8.58 -7.34
CA VAL A 6 -24.68 9.08 -7.16
C VAL A 6 -25.35 8.23 -6.07
N LEU A 7 -25.12 8.55 -4.81
CA LEU A 7 -26.13 8.59 -3.74
C LEU A 7 -25.46 8.89 -2.39
N LEU A 8 -26.13 9.68 -1.54
CA LEU A 8 -25.79 10.02 -0.14
C LEU A 8 -25.00 11.32 0.09
N MET A 9 -25.47 12.42 -0.54
CA MET A 9 -25.31 13.78 -0.01
C MET A 9 -26.48 14.13 0.93
N ASP A 10 -26.51 13.64 2.18
CA ASP A 10 -27.54 14.15 3.13
C ASP A 10 -27.20 14.12 4.63
N ARG A 11 -25.94 13.91 5.01
CA ARG A 11 -25.48 14.14 6.39
C ARG A 11 -24.10 14.79 6.35
N GLY A 12 -23.97 15.95 6.99
CA GLY A 12 -22.76 16.77 7.00
C GLY A 12 -21.53 16.05 7.55
N TYR A 13 -20.82 15.34 6.68
CA TYR A 13 -19.52 14.74 6.96
C TYR A 13 -18.45 15.49 6.16
N LEU A 14 -17.39 15.90 6.85
CA LEU A 14 -16.23 16.55 6.25
C LEU A 14 -15.48 15.55 5.35
N TYR A 15 -15.84 15.48 4.07
CA TYR A 15 -15.30 14.53 3.07
C TYR A 15 -13.85 14.81 2.62
N VAL A 16 -13.05 15.50 3.42
CA VAL A 16 -11.73 15.99 3.00
C VAL A 16 -10.58 15.33 3.78
N GLY A 17 -10.86 14.55 4.84
CA GLY A 17 -9.82 13.98 5.72
C GLY A 17 -9.21 12.64 5.31
N LEU A 18 -9.83 11.85 4.42
CA LEU A 18 -9.39 10.48 4.08
C LEU A 18 -8.74 10.31 2.69
N TYR A 19 -8.89 11.28 1.78
CA TYR A 19 -8.34 11.23 0.43
C TYR A 19 -6.79 11.09 0.32
N PRO A 20 -5.96 11.69 1.22
CA PRO A 20 -4.51 11.58 1.09
C PRO A 20 -3.97 10.21 1.51
N ILE A 21 -4.64 9.52 2.45
CA ILE A 21 -4.17 8.21 2.95
C ILE A 21 -4.44 7.10 1.93
N THR A 22 -5.59 7.14 1.24
CA THR A 22 -5.94 6.14 0.22
C THR A 22 -5.08 6.25 -1.05
N THR A 23 -4.67 7.46 -1.40
CA THR A 23 -3.74 7.70 -2.53
C THR A 23 -2.31 7.24 -2.19
N ALA A 24 -1.84 7.49 -0.97
CA ALA A 24 -0.56 6.98 -0.47
C ALA A 24 -0.52 5.44 -0.40
N ASP A 25 -1.60 4.79 0.05
CA ASP A 25 -1.70 3.32 0.10
C ASP A 25 -1.64 2.73 -1.32
N ARG A 26 -2.35 3.34 -2.28
CA ARG A 26 -2.32 2.90 -3.70
C ARG A 26 -0.91 3.01 -4.30
N LEU A 27 -0.21 4.12 -4.06
CA LEU A 27 1.15 4.31 -4.55
C LEU A 27 2.13 3.30 -3.93
N ALA A 28 2.02 3.08 -2.63
CA ALA A 28 2.87 2.15 -1.91
C ALA A 28 2.61 0.68 -2.32
N ASN A 29 1.35 0.31 -2.60
CA ASN A 29 1.01 -1.00 -3.18
C ASN A 29 1.60 -1.19 -4.58
N SER A 30 1.54 -0.16 -5.43
CA SER A 30 2.18 -0.19 -6.75
C SER A 30 3.70 -0.38 -6.64
N ASN A 31 4.34 0.35 -5.72
CA ASN A 31 5.77 0.19 -5.46
C ASN A 31 6.12 -1.22 -4.98
N TYR A 32 5.34 -1.79 -4.06
CA TYR A 32 5.55 -3.16 -3.60
C TYR A 32 5.44 -4.19 -4.74
N ALA A 33 4.43 -4.06 -5.61
CA ALA A 33 4.27 -4.91 -6.79
C ALA A 33 5.47 -4.80 -7.75
N ASN A 34 5.97 -3.58 -7.98
CA ASN A 34 7.16 -3.35 -8.80
C ASN A 34 8.41 -4.02 -8.19
N TYR A 35 8.61 -3.92 -6.87
CA TYR A 35 9.72 -4.60 -6.21
C TYR A 35 9.60 -6.13 -6.30
N GLN A 36 8.41 -6.70 -6.22
CA GLN A 36 8.20 -8.14 -6.44
C GLN A 36 8.58 -8.57 -7.86
N GLN A 37 8.24 -7.78 -8.88
CA GLN A 37 8.65 -8.05 -10.25
C GLN A 37 10.17 -8.00 -10.42
N LEU A 38 10.84 -7.02 -9.79
CA LEU A 38 12.30 -6.92 -9.81
C LEU A 38 12.96 -8.13 -9.13
N VAL A 39 12.45 -8.58 -7.99
CA VAL A 39 12.94 -9.80 -7.31
C VAL A 39 12.77 -11.02 -8.23
N LYS A 40 11.64 -11.14 -8.92
CA LYS A 40 11.40 -12.23 -9.87
C LYS A 40 12.39 -12.19 -11.04
N ALA A 41 12.64 -11.02 -11.62
CA ALA A 41 13.63 -10.84 -12.67
C ALA A 41 15.04 -11.20 -12.20
N GLU A 42 15.42 -10.78 -11.00
CA GLU A 42 16.72 -11.11 -10.40
C GLU A 42 16.87 -12.62 -10.16
N LYS A 43 15.81 -13.29 -9.71
CA LYS A 43 15.79 -14.76 -9.55
C LYS A 43 16.00 -15.49 -10.88
N MET A 44 15.42 -14.99 -11.97
CA MET A 44 15.65 -15.55 -13.32
C MET A 44 17.10 -15.32 -13.80
N ARG A 45 17.69 -14.16 -13.51
CA ARG A 45 19.10 -13.90 -13.84
C ARG A 45 20.05 -14.75 -13.01
N PHE A 46 19.72 -14.97 -11.75
CA PHE A 46 20.46 -15.87 -10.87
C PHE A 46 20.42 -17.32 -11.34
N SER A 47 19.26 -17.82 -11.79
CA SER A 47 19.17 -19.18 -12.37
C SER A 47 19.99 -19.31 -13.65
N ASN A 48 20.20 -18.22 -14.39
CA ASN A 48 21.06 -18.18 -15.57
C ASN A 48 22.55 -18.01 -15.23
N GLY A 49 22.91 -17.87 -13.95
CA GLY A 49 24.30 -17.67 -13.50
C GLY A 49 24.82 -16.22 -13.65
N GLU A 50 23.97 -15.27 -14.03
CA GLU A 50 24.35 -13.87 -14.27
C GLU A 50 24.22 -12.96 -13.02
N SER A 51 23.72 -13.51 -11.91
CA SER A 51 23.47 -12.77 -10.68
C SER A 51 24.01 -13.49 -9.46
N SER A 52 24.03 -12.80 -8.32
CA SER A 52 24.51 -13.29 -7.04
C SER A 52 23.40 -13.33 -6.00
N LEU A 53 23.50 -14.26 -5.05
CA LEU A 53 22.59 -14.35 -3.91
C LEU A 53 22.52 -13.02 -3.12
N PHE A 54 23.61 -12.25 -3.10
CA PHE A 54 23.65 -10.92 -2.48
C PHE A 54 22.70 -9.92 -3.17
N LEU A 55 22.63 -9.95 -4.50
CA LEU A 55 21.73 -9.08 -5.28
C LEU A 55 20.27 -9.44 -5.02
N ILE A 56 19.92 -10.74 -4.97
CA ILE A 56 18.58 -11.19 -4.60
C ILE A 56 18.22 -10.71 -3.19
N ASN A 57 19.10 -10.94 -2.21
CA ASN A 57 18.88 -10.53 -0.82
C ASN A 57 18.68 -9.01 -0.69
N SER A 58 19.47 -8.21 -1.41
CA SER A 58 19.30 -6.75 -1.46
C SER A 58 17.94 -6.34 -2.04
N ARG A 59 17.46 -7.02 -3.09
CA ARG A 59 16.14 -6.75 -3.70
C ARG A 59 15.00 -7.19 -2.79
N GLU A 60 15.12 -8.33 -2.15
CA GLU A 60 14.13 -8.85 -1.19
C GLU A 60 14.03 -7.95 0.04
N ASN A 61 15.15 -7.45 0.58
CA ASN A 61 15.13 -6.48 1.68
C ASN A 61 14.40 -5.20 1.30
N LYS A 62 14.61 -4.66 0.09
CA LYS A 62 13.87 -3.48 -0.38
C LYS A 62 12.36 -3.74 -0.52
N ALA A 63 11.97 -4.94 -0.96
CA ALA A 63 10.56 -5.32 -1.02
C ALA A 63 9.93 -5.42 0.39
N LEU A 64 10.69 -5.94 1.37
CA LEU A 64 10.27 -6.01 2.77
C LEU A 64 10.13 -4.62 3.40
N GLU A 65 11.08 -3.72 3.19
CA GLU A 65 10.99 -2.33 3.65
C GLU A 65 9.75 -1.60 3.09
N ALA A 66 9.46 -1.80 1.80
CA ALA A 66 8.26 -1.23 1.16
C ALA A 66 6.97 -1.78 1.80
N ARG A 67 6.94 -3.08 2.11
CA ARG A 67 5.82 -3.72 2.80
C ARG A 67 5.66 -3.23 4.24
N GLN A 68 6.76 -3.02 4.96
CA GLN A 68 6.73 -2.48 6.32
C GLN A 68 6.09 -1.08 6.34
N LYS A 69 6.50 -0.20 5.43
CA LYS A 69 5.92 1.15 5.30
C LYS A 69 4.42 1.13 5.00
N LEU A 70 3.96 0.18 4.18
CA LEU A 70 2.53 -0.05 3.92
C LEU A 70 1.76 -0.42 5.19
N ILE A 71 2.31 -1.35 5.98
CA ILE A 71 1.69 -1.78 7.24
C ILE A 71 1.65 -0.62 8.24
N ASP A 72 2.71 0.17 8.34
CA ASP A 72 2.77 1.32 9.25
C ASP A 72 1.73 2.39 8.88
N LEU A 73 1.53 2.66 7.59
CA LEU A 73 0.49 3.58 7.10
C LEU A 73 -0.91 3.09 7.47
N LYS A 74 -1.18 1.80 7.28
CA LYS A 74 -2.47 1.18 7.65
C LYS A 74 -2.67 1.19 9.16
N ALA A 75 -1.64 0.87 9.95
CA ALA A 75 -1.69 0.91 11.40
C ALA A 75 -2.00 2.32 11.93
N LYS A 76 -1.36 3.36 11.37
CA LYS A 76 -1.67 4.76 11.69
C LYS A 76 -3.11 5.13 11.38
N TYR A 77 -3.64 4.65 10.25
CA TYR A 77 -5.04 4.82 9.90
C TYR A 77 -5.97 4.17 10.94
N PHE A 78 -5.75 2.91 11.29
CA PHE A 78 -6.55 2.20 12.29
C PHE A 78 -6.45 2.86 13.67
N GLN A 79 -5.27 3.29 14.09
CA GLN A 79 -5.07 4.01 15.36
C GLN A 79 -5.86 5.32 15.39
N ASN A 80 -5.90 6.05 14.29
CA ASN A 80 -6.69 7.28 14.18
C ASN A 80 -8.20 6.98 14.23
N CYS A 81 -8.64 5.91 13.58
CA CYS A 81 -10.04 5.46 13.54
C CYS A 81 -10.56 4.89 14.86
N LEU A 82 -9.68 4.31 15.70
CA LEU A 82 -10.05 3.77 17.01
C LEU A 82 -10.14 4.84 18.10
N ARG A 83 -9.72 6.09 17.84
CA ARG A 83 -9.95 7.19 18.78
C ARG A 83 -11.46 7.47 18.84
N PRO A 84 -12.08 7.48 20.04
CA PRO A 84 -13.53 7.55 20.21
C PRO A 84 -14.21 8.79 19.63
N SER A 85 -13.44 9.81 19.21
CA SER A 85 -13.95 11.04 18.59
C SER A 85 -14.15 10.98 17.06
N MET A 86 -13.65 9.96 16.35
CA MET A 86 -13.82 9.84 14.89
C MET A 86 -14.25 8.44 14.49
N LYS A 87 -15.54 8.30 14.14
CA LYS A 87 -16.13 7.04 13.68
C LYS A 87 -15.67 6.77 12.24
N CYS A 88 -14.59 6.03 12.02
CA CYS A 88 -14.32 5.45 10.70
C CYS A 88 -15.28 4.29 10.47
N ARG A 89 -16.03 4.35 9.37
CA ARG A 89 -16.71 3.17 8.86
C ARG A 89 -15.66 2.31 8.16
N ILE A 90 -15.50 1.07 8.63
CA ILE A 90 -14.76 0.03 7.90
C ILE A 90 -15.60 -0.21 6.63
N ALA A 91 -15.02 0.05 5.47
CA ALA A 91 -15.66 -0.27 4.19
C ALA A 91 -15.27 -1.70 3.84
N ASP A 92 -16.26 -2.58 3.82
CA ASP A 92 -16.20 -3.94 3.30
C ASP A 92 -16.27 -3.92 1.76
#